data_AF-A0A9J6FI29-F1
#
_entry.id   AF-A0A9J6FI29-F1
#
_cell.length_a   1.000
_cell.length_b   1.000
_cell.length_c   1.000
_cell.angle_alpha   90.00
_cell.angle_beta   90.00
_cell.angle_gamma   90.00
#
_symmetry.space_group_name_H-M   'P 1'
#
loop_
_entity.id
_entity.type
_entity.pdbx_description
1 polymer ?
#
loop_
_entity_poly.entity_id
_entity_poly.type
_entity_poly.pdbx_seq_one_letter_code
_entity_poly.pdbx_strand_id
1 'polypeptide(L)'
;MLQCIDDKDVFQKCCTQVLATRLLQRLSVSEGMEEKLMHKFGDACGNGYAWTLQRMFRDVSASKEVNEQFVRHIKNSNECFRLDFSIHVLASGLWPFRLSSHLKLPPELEGIVQSFATFYSGLYSTRKIQPLHDLSKGE
;
A
#
# COMPACT_ATOMS: atom_id res chain seq x y z
N MET A 1 16.86 30.18 -8.40
CA MET A 1 15.48 30.21 -8.95
C MET A 1 15.37 28.98 -9.83
N LEU A 2 14.80 27.88 -9.31
CA LEU A 2 14.69 26.62 -10.05
C LEU A 2 13.62 26.80 -11.14
N GLN A 3 14.08 27.19 -12.32
CA GLN A 3 13.28 27.48 -13.49
C GLN A 3 12.83 26.16 -14.12
N CYS A 4 11.51 26.04 -14.30
CA CYS A 4 10.78 25.13 -15.18
C CYS A 4 11.14 23.64 -15.09
N ILE A 5 10.41 22.94 -14.20
CA ILE A 5 10.04 21.54 -14.42
C ILE A 5 9.04 21.56 -15.59
N ASP A 6 9.53 21.29 -16.81
CA ASP A 6 8.73 21.34 -18.05
C ASP A 6 7.65 20.24 -18.17
N ASP A 7 7.43 19.44 -17.11
CA ASP A 7 6.17 18.72 -16.99
C ASP A 7 5.90 18.42 -15.51
N LYS A 8 5.14 19.31 -14.87
CA LYS A 8 4.65 19.14 -13.50
C LYS A 8 4.01 17.76 -13.30
N ASP A 9 3.35 17.24 -14.33
CA ASP A 9 2.70 15.93 -14.33
C ASP A 9 3.70 14.77 -14.32
N VAL A 10 4.82 14.89 -15.04
CA VAL A 10 5.90 13.88 -15.04
C VAL A 10 6.59 13.85 -13.67
N PHE A 11 6.87 15.02 -13.10
CA PHE A 11 7.43 15.12 -11.76
C PHE A 11 6.50 14.52 -10.70
N GLN A 12 5.21 14.86 -10.74
CA GLN A 12 4.21 14.30 -9.81
C GLN A 12 4.12 12.78 -9.92
N LYS A 13 4.09 12.22 -11.15
CA LYS A 13 4.09 10.77 -11.36
C LYS A 13 5.33 10.09 -10.79
N CYS A 14 6.51 10.63 -11.08
CA CYS A 14 7.78 10.10 -10.58
C CYS A 14 7.84 10.16 -9.04
N CYS A 15 7.50 11.31 -8.45
CA CYS A 15 7.46 11.47 -6.99
C CYS A 15 6.45 10.53 -6.33
N THR A 16 5.26 10.37 -6.91
CA THR A 16 4.24 9.44 -6.42
C THR A 16 4.74 8.00 -6.44
N GLN A 17 5.43 7.60 -7.51
CA GLN A 17 6.01 6.27 -7.64
C GLN A 17 7.09 6.02 -6.58
N VAL A 18 8.03 6.95 -6.41
CA VAL A 18 9.10 6.85 -5.39
C VAL A 18 8.51 6.79 -3.98
N LEU A 19 7.52 7.64 -3.68
CA LEU A 19 6.86 7.66 -2.38
C LEU A 19 6.09 6.35 -2.13
N ALA A 20 5.31 5.88 -3.11
CA ALA A 20 4.55 4.65 -3.01
C ALA A 20 5.46 3.45 -2.70
N THR A 21 6.58 3.33 -3.40
CA THR A 21 7.58 2.29 -3.13
C THR A 21 8.17 2.42 -1.72
N ARG A 22 8.53 3.64 -1.30
CA ARG A 22 9.07 3.88 0.05
C ARG A 22 8.09 3.50 1.16
N LEU A 23 6.81 3.83 0.97
CA LEU A 23 5.73 3.52 1.90
C LEU A 23 5.51 2.02 2.08
N LEU A 24 5.43 1.26 0.98
CA LEU A 24 5.19 -0.18 1.04
C LEU A 24 6.41 -0.99 1.52
N GLN A 25 7.62 -0.50 1.26
CA GLN A 25 8.86 -1.18 1.69
C GLN A 25 9.23 -0.89 3.14
N ARG A 26 8.37 -0.22 3.91
CA ARG A 26 8.62 0.18 5.31
C ARG A 26 9.95 0.93 5.49
N LEU A 27 10.37 1.69 4.49
CA LEU A 27 11.47 2.65 4.60
C LEU A 27 11.00 3.98 5.22
N SER A 28 9.83 3.99 5.88
CA SER A 28 9.26 5.12 6.58
C SER A 28 10.05 5.40 7.87
N VAL A 29 11.11 6.19 7.71
CA VAL A 29 12.07 6.53 8.78
C VAL A 29 11.42 7.24 9.97
N SER A 30 10.28 7.94 9.78
CA SER A 30 9.52 8.63 10.85
C SER A 30 8.22 9.26 10.32
N GLU A 31 7.11 9.07 11.04
CA GLU A 31 5.81 9.74 10.77
C GLU A 31 5.93 11.28 10.74
N GLY A 32 6.78 11.86 11.59
CA GLY A 32 6.98 13.31 11.65
C GLY A 32 7.76 13.91 10.48
N MET A 33 8.57 13.10 9.77
CA MET A 33 9.18 13.54 8.51
C MET A 33 8.22 13.45 7.33
N GLU A 34 7.27 12.52 7.42
CA GLU A 34 6.26 12.31 6.39
C GLU A 34 5.26 13.48 6.34
N GLU A 35 4.81 13.96 7.50
CA GLU A 35 3.95 15.14 7.60
C GLU A 35 4.62 16.40 6.99
N LYS A 36 5.92 16.59 7.25
CA LYS A 36 6.70 17.69 6.68
C LYS A 36 6.85 17.60 5.16
N LEU A 37 6.99 16.38 4.62
CA LEU A 37 7.03 16.16 3.18
C LEU A 37 5.68 16.51 2.53
N MET A 38 4.57 16.14 3.18
CA MET A 38 3.23 16.44 2.68
C MET A 38 2.95 17.94 2.61
N HIS A 39 3.36 18.71 3.64
CA HIS A 39 3.23 20.17 3.61
C HIS A 39 4.01 20.78 2.44
N LYS A 40 5.28 20.38 2.27
CA LYS A 40 6.12 20.86 1.16
C LYS A 40 5.55 20.49 -0.22
N PHE A 41 4.94 19.31 -0.34
CA PHE A 41 4.28 18.91 -1.59
C PHE A 41 2.97 19.68 -1.84
N GLY A 42 2.22 20.01 -0.79
CA GLY A 42 1.04 20.88 -0.89
C GLY A 42 1.39 22.25 -1.46
N ASP A 43 2.43 22.88 -0.90
CA ASP A 43 2.90 24.20 -1.33
C ASP A 43 3.43 24.19 -2.78
N ALA A 44 4.13 23.12 -3.17
CA ALA A 44 4.78 23.05 -4.49
C ALA A 44 3.87 22.54 -5.62
N CYS A 45 2.96 21.59 -5.34
CA CYS A 45 2.22 20.85 -6.36
C CYS A 45 0.71 21.15 -6.38
N GLY A 46 0.19 21.77 -5.32
CA GLY A 46 -1.23 22.12 -5.17
C GLY A 46 -2.03 21.07 -4.37
N ASN A 47 -3.19 21.51 -3.88
CA ASN A 47 -3.99 20.78 -2.89
C ASN A 47 -4.45 19.38 -3.33
N GLY A 48 -4.73 19.18 -4.62
CA GLY A 48 -5.15 17.86 -5.14
C GLY A 48 -4.06 16.80 -5.00
N TYR A 49 -2.81 17.16 -5.26
CA TYR A 49 -1.67 16.25 -5.12
C TYR A 49 -1.41 15.91 -3.66
N ALA A 50 -1.45 16.90 -2.76
CA ALA A 50 -1.33 16.68 -1.32
C ALA A 50 -2.43 15.76 -0.76
N TRP A 51 -3.67 15.91 -1.24
CA TRP A 51 -4.78 15.03 -0.86
C TRP A 51 -4.53 13.57 -1.26
N THR A 52 -4.01 13.33 -2.47
CA THR A 52 -3.64 11.98 -2.91
C THR A 52 -2.58 11.38 -1.99
N LEU A 53 -1.52 12.14 -1.66
CA LEU A 53 -0.49 11.65 -0.75
C LEU A 53 -1.07 11.34 0.64
N GLN A 54 -1.86 12.26 1.21
CA GLN A 54 -2.59 12.06 2.47
C GLN A 54 -3.39 10.76 2.48
N ARG A 55 -4.06 10.45 1.36
CA ARG A 55 -4.85 9.25 1.24
C ARG A 55 -3.99 7.99 1.19
N MET A 56 -2.86 8.02 0.48
CA MET A 56 -1.89 6.91 0.47
C MET A 56 -1.34 6.64 1.87
N PHE A 57 -1.00 7.67 2.65
CA PHE A 57 -0.57 7.49 4.05
C PHE A 57 -1.64 6.80 4.89
N ARG A 58 -2.89 7.28 4.79
CA ARG A 58 -4.00 6.69 5.53
C ARG A 58 -4.22 5.22 5.16
N ASP A 59 -4.08 4.86 3.89
CA ASP A 59 -4.17 3.48 3.44
C ASP A 59 -3.08 2.61 4.09
N VAL A 60 -1.84 3.08 4.18
CA VAL A 60 -0.74 2.34 4.85
C VAL A 60 -1.04 2.13 6.33
N SER A 61 -1.46 3.17 7.04
CA SER A 61 -1.82 3.07 8.46
C SER A 61 -3.00 2.11 8.70
N ALA A 62 -4.05 2.21 7.88
CA ALA A 62 -5.20 1.31 7.96
C ALA A 62 -4.82 -0.14 7.64
N SER A 63 -3.95 -0.34 6.65
CA SER A 63 -3.46 -1.67 6.28
C SER A 63 -2.65 -2.32 7.39
N LYS A 64 -1.89 -1.55 8.18
CA LYS A 64 -1.16 -2.05 9.34
C LYS A 64 -2.11 -2.63 10.39
N GLU A 65 -3.15 -1.88 10.73
CA GLU A 65 -4.19 -2.34 11.68
C GLU A 65 -4.88 -3.62 11.19
N VAL A 66 -5.25 -3.69 9.91
CA VAL A 66 -5.87 -4.89 9.33
C VAL A 66 -4.91 -6.09 9.38
N ASN A 67 -3.62 -5.89 9.10
CA ASN A 67 -2.61 -6.96 9.25
C ASN A 67 -2.49 -7.46 10.69
N GLU A 68 -2.46 -6.55 11.67
CA GLU A 68 -2.38 -6.92 13.09
C GLU A 68 -3.62 -7.70 13.55
N GLN A 69 -4.80 -7.38 13.01
CA GLN A 69 -6.02 -8.16 13.23
C GLN A 69 -5.93 -9.54 12.56
N PHE A 70 -5.41 -9.63 11.34
CA PHE A 70 -5.26 -10.90 10.62
C PHE A 70 -4.26 -11.84 11.30
N VAL A 71 -3.11 -11.32 11.74
CA VAL A 71 -2.12 -12.10 12.51
C VAL A 71 -2.73 -12.65 13.81
N ARG A 72 -3.56 -11.85 14.50
CA ARG A 72 -4.31 -12.32 15.68
C ARG A 72 -5.33 -13.40 15.32
N HIS A 73 -6.04 -13.24 14.20
CA HIS A 73 -7.00 -14.22 13.71
C HIS A 73 -6.34 -15.57 13.42
N ILE A 74 -5.22 -15.58 12.69
CA ILE A 74 -4.45 -16.78 12.36
C ILE A 74 -3.97 -17.51 13.62
N LYS A 75 -3.41 -16.76 14.59
CA LYS A 75 -2.98 -17.34 15.87
C LYS A 75 -4.10 -18.05 16.62
N ASN A 76 -5.35 -17.62 16.42
CA ASN A 76 -6.52 -18.23 17.04
C ASN A 76 -7.15 -19.34 16.19
N SER A 77 -6.89 -19.39 14.87
CA SER A 77 -7.52 -20.34 13.95
C SER A 77 -6.74 -21.65 13.76
N ASN A 78 -5.67 -21.89 14.52
CA ASN A 78 -4.77 -23.05 14.36
C ASN A 78 -4.11 -23.13 12.95
N GLU A 79 -4.28 -22.09 12.13
CA GLU A 79 -3.59 -21.92 10.86
C GLU A 79 -2.14 -21.50 11.16
N CYS A 80 -1.17 -22.21 10.58
CA CYS A 80 0.24 -21.89 10.75
C CYS A 80 0.90 -21.80 9.37
N PHE A 81 1.20 -20.58 8.94
CA PHE A 81 1.99 -20.33 7.74
C PHE A 81 3.47 -20.37 8.10
N ARG A 82 4.27 -21.11 7.33
CA ARG A 82 5.73 -21.26 7.56
C ARG A 82 6.55 -20.07 7.03
N LEU A 83 5.88 -19.00 6.61
CA LEU A 83 6.46 -17.83 5.95
C LEU A 83 6.14 -16.59 6.79
N ASP A 84 7.09 -15.68 6.89
CA ASP A 84 6.79 -14.31 7.33
C ASP A 84 6.14 -13.57 6.15
N PHE A 85 5.07 -12.83 6.42
CA PHE A 85 4.32 -12.13 5.37
C PHE A 85 3.70 -10.84 5.89
N SER A 86 3.52 -9.87 5.00
CA SER A 86 2.84 -8.60 5.26
C SER A 86 1.93 -8.26 4.08
N ILE A 87 0.64 -8.09 4.33
CA ILE A 87 -0.35 -7.78 3.30
C ILE A 87 -0.61 -6.28 3.28
N HIS A 88 -0.67 -5.67 2.10
CA HIS A 88 -0.99 -4.25 1.96
C HIS A 88 -2.35 -4.08 1.28
N VAL A 89 -3.32 -3.50 1.98
CA VAL A 89 -4.66 -3.19 1.46
C VAL A 89 -4.72 -1.72 1.11
N LEU A 90 -4.83 -1.42 -0.19
CA LEU A 90 -4.71 -0.08 -0.74
C LEU A 90 -5.97 0.29 -1.52
N ALA A 91 -6.38 1.56 -1.47
CA ALA A 91 -7.51 2.03 -2.25
C ALA A 91 -7.18 2.06 -3.75
N SER A 92 -8.10 1.56 -4.57
CA SER A 92 -7.94 1.56 -6.03
C SER A 92 -7.89 2.98 -6.60
N GLY A 93 -7.07 3.19 -7.64
CA GLY A 93 -7.01 4.44 -8.42
C GLY A 93 -6.13 5.55 -7.85
N LEU A 94 -5.60 5.39 -6.63
CA LEU A 94 -4.71 6.38 -6.00
C LEU A 94 -3.24 5.99 -6.05
N TRP A 95 -2.98 4.69 -6.09
CA TRP A 95 -1.63 4.15 -6.10
C TRP A 95 -1.13 4.02 -7.54
N PRO A 96 0.16 4.30 -7.79
CA PRO A 96 0.74 4.31 -9.14
C PRO A 96 0.95 2.89 -9.72
N PHE A 97 0.57 1.85 -8.98
CA PHE A 97 0.75 0.47 -9.36
C PHE A 97 -0.40 0.01 -10.25
N ARG A 98 -0.06 -0.53 -11.42
CA ARG A 98 -1.05 -1.14 -12.31
C ARG A 98 -1.25 -2.60 -11.92
N LEU A 99 -2.49 -3.06 -12.05
CA LEU A 99 -2.84 -4.47 -11.95
C LEU A 99 -2.20 -5.21 -13.14
N SER A 100 -1.18 -6.04 -12.90
CA SER A 100 -0.76 -7.04 -13.89
C SER A 100 -1.47 -8.36 -13.62
N SER A 101 -1.96 -8.96 -14.69
CA SER A 101 -2.78 -10.17 -14.68
C SER A 101 -1.97 -11.46 -14.82
N HIS A 102 -0.63 -11.42 -14.74
CA HIS A 102 0.21 -12.54 -15.24
C HIS A 102 1.15 -13.17 -14.22
N LEU A 103 1.11 -12.78 -12.94
CA LEU A 103 1.94 -13.43 -11.92
C LEU A 103 1.24 -14.66 -11.35
N LYS A 104 1.90 -15.81 -11.46
CA LYS A 104 1.55 -17.03 -10.73
C LYS A 104 2.23 -16.98 -9.38
N LEU A 105 1.46 -17.05 -8.30
CA LEU A 105 2.02 -17.11 -6.96
C LEU A 105 2.51 -18.53 -6.67
N PRO A 106 3.56 -18.67 -5.86
CA PRO A 106 3.86 -19.93 -5.20
C PRO A 106 2.62 -20.43 -4.43
N PRO A 107 2.35 -21.75 -4.44
CA PRO A 107 1.20 -22.35 -3.73
C PRO A 107 1.14 -21.97 -2.25
N GLU A 108 2.29 -21.73 -1.62
CA GLU A 108 2.42 -21.32 -0.23
C GLU A 108 1.83 -19.92 0.03
N LEU A 109 1.93 -19.02 -0.95
CA LEU A 109 1.34 -17.68 -0.86
C LEU A 109 -0.14 -17.67 -1.24
N GLU A 110 -0.59 -18.58 -2.13
CA GLU A 110 -2.01 -18.69 -2.48
C GLU A 110 -2.87 -18.99 -1.25
N GLY A 111 -2.42 -19.88 -0.36
CA GLY A 111 -3.12 -20.19 0.88
C GLY A 111 -3.28 -18.97 1.80
N ILE A 112 -2.23 -18.16 1.94
CA ILE A 112 -2.26 -16.92 2.74
C ILE A 112 -3.24 -15.91 2.13
N VAL A 113 -3.19 -15.73 0.81
CA VAL A 113 -4.08 -14.80 0.08
C VAL A 113 -5.54 -15.21 0.24
N GLN A 114 -5.85 -16.51 0.15
CA GLN A 114 -7.22 -17.01 0.28
C GLN A 114 -7.74 -16.89 1.72
N SER A 115 -6.91 -17.21 2.72
CA SER A 115 -7.25 -17.02 4.15
C SER A 115 -7.52 -15.54 4.43
N PHE A 116 -6.66 -14.64 3.93
CA PHE A 116 -6.85 -13.19 4.08
C PHE A 116 -8.11 -12.68 3.38
N ALA A 117 -8.42 -13.15 2.17
CA ALA A 117 -9.62 -12.75 1.45
C ALA A 117 -10.89 -13.10 2.25
N THR A 118 -10.93 -14.30 2.84
CA THR A 118 -12.04 -14.77 3.68
C THR A 118 -12.17 -13.91 4.94
N PHE A 119 -11.06 -13.69 5.64
CA PHE A 119 -11.00 -12.81 6.81
C PHE A 119 -11.49 -11.39 6.51
N TYR A 120 -11.00 -10.80 5.41
CA TYR A 120 -11.33 -9.42 5.05
C TYR A 120 -12.81 -9.27 4.63
N SER A 121 -13.36 -10.25 3.91
CA SER A 121 -14.80 -10.26 3.59
C SER A 121 -15.68 -10.36 4.84
N GLY A 122 -15.23 -11.04 5.89
CA GLY A 122 -15.91 -11.07 7.18
C GLY A 122 -15.91 -9.73 7.91
N LEU A 123 -14.82 -8.97 7.82
CA LEU A 123 -14.71 -7.62 8.41
C LEU A 123 -15.49 -6.56 7.62
N TYR A 124 -15.47 -6.64 6.29
CA TYR A 124 -16.00 -5.61 5.40
C TYR A 124 -16.93 -6.22 4.35
N SER A 125 -18.15 -6.54 4.76
CA SER A 125 -19.17 -7.22 3.93
C SER A 125 -19.53 -6.49 2.62
N THR A 126 -19.31 -5.18 2.54
CA THR A 126 -19.63 -4.35 1.36
C THR A 126 -18.42 -4.06 0.45
N ARG A 127 -17.22 -4.51 0.81
CA ARG A 127 -15.99 -4.22 0.06
C ARG A 127 -15.47 -5.46 -0.65
N LYS A 128 -15.13 -5.32 -1.94
CA LYS A 128 -14.41 -6.34 -2.72
C LYS A 128 -12.92 -6.03 -2.70
N ILE A 129 -12.11 -7.02 -2.33
CA ILE A 129 -10.66 -6.99 -2.54
C ILE A 129 -10.33 -7.61 -3.89
N GLN A 130 -9.42 -6.97 -4.62
CA GLN A 130 -8.77 -7.55 -5.77
C GLN A 130 -7.29 -7.78 -5.40
N PRO A 131 -6.79 -9.02 -5.43
CA PRO A 131 -5.38 -9.30 -5.16
C PRO A 131 -4.49 -8.62 -6.20
N LEU A 132 -3.39 -8.00 -5.75
CA LEU A 132 -2.35 -7.43 -6.61
C LEU A 132 -1.04 -8.15 -6.30
N HIS A 133 -0.51 -8.89 -7.29
CA HIS A 133 0.61 -9.80 -7.09
C HIS A 133 1.97 -9.21 -7.49
N ASP A 134 2.00 -8.09 -8.22
CA ASP A 134 3.24 -7.47 -8.74
C ASP A 134 4.15 -6.83 -7.70
N LEU A 135 3.64 -6.61 -6.50
CA LEU A 135 4.38 -5.97 -5.41
C LEU A 135 4.78 -6.98 -4.33
N SER A 136 4.44 -8.25 -4.51
CA SER A 136 4.85 -9.33 -3.62
C SER A 136 6.35 -9.56 -3.80
N LYS A 137 7.14 -9.14 -2.81
CA LYS A 137 8.53 -9.56 -2.66
C LYS A 137 8.56 -10.77 -1.74
N GLY A 138 9.14 -11.88 -2.20
CA GLY A 138 9.65 -12.92 -1.31
C GLY A 138 11.10 -12.59 -0.98
N GLU A 139 11.48 -12.72 0.29
CA GLU A 139 12.88 -12.92 0.67
C GLU A 139 13.18 -14.41 0.75
#